data_AF-A0A6S7HTS4-F1
#
_entry.id   AF-A0A6S7HTS4-F1
#
_cell.length_a   1.000
_cell.length_b   1.000
_cell.length_c   1.000
_cell.angle_alpha   90.00
_cell.angle_beta   90.00
_cell.angle_gamma   90.00
#
_symmetry.space_group_name_H-M   'P 1'
#
loop_
_entity.id
_entity.type
_entity.pdbx_description
1 polymer ?
#
loop_
_entity_poly.entity_id
_entity_poly.type
_entity_poly.pdbx_seq_one_letter_code
_entity_poly.pdbx_strand_id
1 'polypeptide(L)'
;MIALSVIILIICAFHLIKEVLQMKFNKTDYFIDFENYIEWVMYIGAVIYVLPGRSTKANAQIAAGAISIFLAWINFVLFLKRFSLFGIYILMTKRVFFTVCQ
;
A
#
# COMPACT_ATOMS: atom_id res chain seq x y z
N MET A 1 -8.48 -10.42 -18.86
CA MET A 1 -8.95 -9.38 -17.91
C MET A 1 -9.46 -9.99 -16.60
N ILE A 2 -10.41 -10.95 -16.64
CA ILE A 2 -10.98 -11.58 -15.43
C ILE A 2 -9.93 -12.32 -14.59
N ALA A 3 -9.04 -13.10 -15.22
CA ALA A 3 -7.97 -13.82 -14.50
C ALA A 3 -7.05 -12.89 -13.69
N LEU A 4 -6.68 -11.74 -14.26
CA LEU A 4 -5.79 -10.77 -13.59
C LEU A 4 -6.50 -10.11 -12.40
N SER A 5 -7.79 -9.79 -12.54
CA SER A 5 -8.62 -9.29 -11.44
C SER A 5 -8.74 -10.30 -10.28
N VAL A 6 -8.87 -11.60 -10.60
CA VAL A 6 -8.92 -12.67 -9.58
C VAL A 6 -7.60 -12.81 -8.85
N ILE A 7 -6.46 -12.77 -9.57
CA ILE A 7 -5.13 -12.82 -8.95
C ILE A 7 -4.93 -11.65 -7.99
N ILE A 8 -5.28 -10.43 -8.39
CA ILE A 8 -5.17 -9.24 -7.53
C ILE A 8 -6.01 -9.40 -6.27
N LEU A 9 -7.24 -9.92 -6.38
CA LEU A 9 -8.11 -10.15 -5.22
C LEU A 9 -7.54 -11.19 -4.26
N ILE A 10 -7.00 -12.30 -4.76
CA ILE A 10 -6.39 -13.35 -3.92
C ILE A 10 -5.18 -12.78 -3.17
N ILE A 11 -4.30 -12.05 -3.85
CA ILE A 11 -3.12 -11.44 -3.24
C ILE A 11 -3.54 -10.39 -2.20
N CYS A 12 -4.49 -9.50 -2.54
CA CYS A 12 -4.99 -8.50 -1.60
C CYS A 12 -5.63 -9.15 -0.37
N ALA A 13 -6.39 -10.23 -0.54
CA ALA A 13 -7.00 -10.95 0.57
C ALA A 13 -5.93 -11.56 1.49
N PHE A 14 -4.90 -12.20 0.94
CA PHE A 14 -3.79 -12.74 1.72
C PHE A 14 -3.04 -11.64 2.50
N HIS A 15 -2.76 -10.52 1.85
CA HIS A 15 -2.08 -9.38 2.48
C HIS A 15 -2.93 -8.72 3.56
N LEU A 16 -4.24 -8.59 3.38
CA LEU A 16 -5.16 -8.10 4.42
C LEU A 16 -5.20 -9.03 5.63
N ILE A 17 -5.19 -10.36 5.42
CA ILE A 17 -5.10 -11.32 6.52
C ILE A 17 -3.79 -11.14 7.30
N LYS A 18 -2.66 -10.99 6.59
CA LYS A 18 -1.36 -10.69 7.22
C LYS A 18 -1.42 -9.42 8.06
N GLU A 19 -1.98 -8.34 7.54
CA GLU A 19 -2.10 -7.06 8.26
C GLU A 19 -2.96 -7.18 9.51
N VAL A 20 -4.10 -7.89 9.43
CA VAL A 20 -4.96 -8.15 10.58
C VAL A 20 -4.24 -8.99 11.65
N LEU A 21 -3.40 -9.95 11.24
CA LEU A 21 -2.57 -10.72 12.18
C LEU A 21 -1.51 -9.83 12.84
N GLN A 22 -0.79 -8.99 12.06
CA GLN A 22 0.19 -8.05 12.60
C GLN A 22 -0.44 -7.07 13.60
N MET A 23 -1.62 -6.54 13.28
CA MET A 23 -2.38 -5.68 14.19
C MET A 23 -2.74 -6.40 15.50
N LYS A 24 -3.03 -7.71 15.47
CA LYS A 24 -3.32 -8.49 16.69
C LYS A 24 -2.08 -8.72 17.57
N PHE A 25 -0.93 -8.98 16.97
CA PHE A 25 0.29 -9.33 17.71
C PHE A 25 1.12 -8.11 18.16
N ASN A 26 1.21 -7.05 17.36
CA ASN A 26 2.11 -5.90 17.58
C ASN A 26 1.38 -4.58 17.88
N LYS A 27 0.24 -4.64 18.60
CA LYS A 27 -0.73 -3.54 18.77
C LYS A 27 -0.12 -2.15 18.94
N THR A 28 0.88 -1.96 19.81
CA THR A 28 1.40 -0.63 20.15
C THR A 28 2.28 -0.03 19.05
N ASP A 29 3.20 -0.81 18.48
CA ASP A 29 4.10 -0.36 17.41
C ASP A 29 3.35 -0.20 16.08
N TYR A 30 2.31 -1.02 15.88
CA TYR A 30 1.51 -1.02 14.66
C TYR A 30 0.82 0.32 14.39
N PHE A 31 0.28 0.97 15.42
CA PHE A 31 -0.42 2.27 15.27
C PHE A 31 0.51 3.46 15.03
N ILE A 32 1.81 3.31 15.34
CA ILE A 32 2.81 4.37 15.20
C ILE A 32 3.46 4.33 13.81
N ASP A 33 3.56 3.15 13.20
CA ASP A 33 4.20 2.99 11.89
C ASP A 33 3.32 3.50 10.73
N PHE A 34 3.72 4.64 10.14
CA PHE A 34 3.07 5.24 8.96
C PHE A 34 2.99 4.28 7.76
N GLU A 35 3.93 3.35 7.64
CA GLU A 35 3.99 2.37 6.55
C GLU A 35 2.74 1.46 6.54
N ASN A 36 2.21 1.10 7.72
CA ASN A 36 1.01 0.27 7.84
C ASN A 36 -0.23 0.97 7.29
N TYR A 37 -0.36 2.29 7.52
CA TYR A 37 -1.48 3.06 6.97
C TYR A 37 -1.43 3.16 5.44
N ILE A 38 -0.23 3.32 4.86
CA ILE A 38 -0.03 3.30 3.41
C ILE A 38 -0.50 1.95 2.84
N GLU A 39 -0.12 0.85 3.48
CA GLU A 39 -0.50 -0.49 3.05
C GLU A 39 -2.02 -0.69 3.08
N TRP A 40 -2.70 -0.29 4.16
CA TRP A 40 -4.16 -0.34 4.23
C TRP A 40 -4.86 0.42 3.11
N VAL A 41 -4.46 1.69 2.88
CA VAL A 41 -5.07 2.53 1.84
C VAL A 41 -4.80 1.95 0.45
N MET A 42 -3.60 1.42 0.22
CA MET A 42 -3.24 0.76 -1.02
C MET A 42 -4.11 -0.47 -1.32
N TYR A 43 -4.25 -1.40 -0.37
CA TYR A 43 -5.05 -2.62 -0.56
C TYR A 43 -6.54 -2.30 -0.70
N ILE A 44 -7.08 -1.37 0.10
CA ILE A 44 -8.48 -0.92 -0.03
C ILE A 44 -8.71 -0.30 -1.41
N GLY A 45 -7.82 0.59 -1.87
CA GLY A 45 -7.90 1.20 -3.19
C GLY A 45 -7.83 0.19 -4.34
N ALA A 46 -6.99 -0.84 -4.21
CA ALA A 46 -6.89 -1.92 -5.20
C ALA A 46 -8.19 -2.74 -5.26
N VAL A 47 -8.79 -3.06 -4.11
CA VAL A 47 -10.07 -3.76 -4.03
C VAL A 47 -11.20 -2.95 -4.65
N ILE A 48 -11.27 -1.63 -4.38
CA ILE A 48 -12.26 -0.71 -4.97
C ILE A 48 -12.08 -0.60 -6.50
N TYR A 49 -10.85 -0.63 -7.00
CA TYR A 49 -10.61 -0.61 -8.46
C TYR A 49 -11.11 -1.89 -9.14
N VAL A 50 -10.85 -3.04 -8.52
CA VAL A 50 -11.24 -4.35 -9.06
C VAL A 50 -12.76 -4.56 -8.98
N LEU A 51 -13.41 -4.13 -7.89
CA LEU A 51 -14.87 -4.17 -7.71
C LEU A 51 -15.51 -2.92 -8.31
N PRO A 52 -16.18 -2.98 -9.49
CA PRO A 52 -17.23 -3.92 -9.82
C PRO A 52 -17.02 -4.52 -11.22
N GLY A 53 -17.59 -5.69 -11.46
CA GLY A 53 -17.57 -6.39 -12.76
C GLY A 53 -18.40 -5.74 -13.86
N ARG A 54 -18.57 -4.40 -13.85
CA ARG A 54 -19.22 -3.64 -14.91
C ARG A 54 -18.18 -3.26 -15.97
N SER A 55 -18.59 -3.30 -17.23
CA SER A 55 -17.75 -2.97 -18.40
C SER A 55 -17.23 -1.54 -18.37
N THR A 56 -17.94 -0.62 -17.71
CA THR A 56 -17.57 0.79 -17.55
C THR A 56 -17.20 1.06 -16.09
N LYS A 57 -15.96 1.46 -15.86
CA LYS A 57 -15.46 1.87 -14.53
C LYS A 57 -15.94 3.29 -14.23
N ALA A 58 -16.38 3.53 -13.00
CA ALA A 58 -16.72 4.87 -12.54
C ALA A 58 -15.46 5.71 -12.35
N ASN A 59 -15.55 7.04 -12.53
CA ASN A 59 -14.42 7.95 -12.29
C ASN A 59 -13.81 7.78 -10.89
N ALA A 60 -14.64 7.52 -9.88
CA ALA A 60 -14.19 7.24 -8.52
C ALA A 60 -13.35 5.95 -8.41
N GLN A 61 -13.65 4.92 -9.20
CA GLN A 61 -12.87 3.68 -9.22
C GLN A 61 -11.51 3.90 -9.87
N ILE A 62 -11.49 4.63 -10.98
CA ILE A 62 -10.24 4.98 -11.67
C ILE A 62 -9.36 5.83 -10.75
N ALA A 63 -9.94 6.80 -10.05
CA ALA A 63 -9.24 7.60 -9.04
C ALA A 63 -8.69 6.74 -7.89
N ALA A 64 -9.49 5.82 -7.34
CA ALA A 64 -9.05 4.89 -6.30
C ALA A 64 -7.91 3.98 -6.77
N GLY A 65 -7.96 3.50 -8.01
CA GLY A 65 -6.89 2.72 -8.64
C GLY A 65 -5.61 3.53 -8.85
N ALA A 66 -5.73 4.79 -9.29
CA ALA A 66 -4.59 5.70 -9.45
C ALA A 66 -3.90 6.02 -8.10
N ILE A 67 -4.70 6.23 -7.05
CA ILE A 67 -4.19 6.40 -5.68
C ILE A 67 -3.49 5.11 -5.23
N SER A 68 -4.14 3.95 -5.40
CA SER A 68 -3.58 2.65 -5.01
C SER A 68 -2.23 2.38 -5.69
N ILE A 69 -2.11 2.58 -7.00
CA ILE A 69 -0.85 2.32 -7.72
C ILE A 69 0.25 3.32 -7.34
N PHE A 70 -0.11 4.58 -7.08
CA PHE A 70 0.84 5.57 -6.58
C PHE A 70 1.39 5.16 -5.21
N LEU A 71 0.51 4.80 -4.27
CA LEU A 71 0.92 4.30 -2.95
C LEU A 71 1.72 3.00 -3.04
N ALA A 72 1.44 2.14 -4.02
CA ALA A 72 2.20 0.91 -4.22
C ALA A 72 3.68 1.16 -4.57
N TRP A 73 3.96 2.16 -5.40
CA TRP A 73 5.34 2.57 -5.69
C TRP A 73 6.03 3.17 -4.46
N ILE A 74 5.31 3.98 -3.67
CA ILE A 74 5.84 4.49 -2.41
C ILE A 74 6.14 3.34 -1.45
N ASN A 75 5.22 2.38 -1.29
CA ASN A 75 5.41 1.22 -0.43
C ASN A 75 6.60 0.35 -0.88
N PHE A 76 6.78 0.20 -2.19
CA PHE A 76 7.95 -0.48 -2.74
C PHE A 76 9.26 0.22 -2.38
N VAL A 77 9.33 1.54 -2.47
CA VAL A 77 10.50 2.31 -2.03
C VAL A 77 10.72 2.15 -0.52
N LEU A 78 9.65 2.14 0.28
CA LEU A 78 9.76 1.91 1.73
C LEU A 78 10.25 0.49 2.05
N PHE A 79 9.83 -0.51 1.28
CA PHE A 79 10.35 -1.88 1.38
C PHE A 79 11.87 -1.94 1.10
N LEU A 80 12.35 -1.16 0.13
CA LEU A 80 13.78 -1.07 -0.19
C LEU A 80 14.62 -0.53 0.98
N LYS A 81 14.01 0.15 1.98
CA LYS A 81 14.67 0.63 3.20
C LYS A 81 15.39 -0.51 3.95
N ARG A 82 14.87 -1.74 3.83
CA ARG A 82 15.38 -2.91 4.54
C ARG A 82 16.69 -3.47 3.95
N PHE A 83 17.05 -3.08 2.73
CA PHE A 83 18.30 -3.52 2.10
C PHE A 83 19.44 -2.52 2.41
N SER A 84 20.63 -3.01 2.76
CA SER A 84 21.76 -2.16 3.14
C SER A 84 22.22 -1.19 2.04
N LEU A 85 22.16 -1.63 0.77
CA LEU A 85 22.53 -0.82 -0.40
C LEU A 85 21.60 0.37 -0.63
N PHE A 86 20.28 0.19 -0.46
CA PHE A 86 19.27 1.22 -0.76
C PHE A 86 18.79 1.96 0.50
N GLY A 87 18.89 1.32 1.67
CA GLY A 87 18.29 1.78 2.91
C GLY A 87 18.84 3.09 3.42
N ILE A 88 20.15 3.32 3.25
CA ILE A 88 20.79 4.59 3.63
C ILE A 88 20.20 5.75 2.81
N TYR A 89 20.03 5.58 1.49
CA TYR A 89 19.46 6.61 0.62
C TYR A 89 18.01 6.91 1.00
N ILE A 90 17.20 5.88 1.24
CA ILE A 90 15.78 6.04 1.58
C ILE A 90 15.62 6.71 2.94
N LEU A 91 16.47 6.36 3.92
CA LEU A 91 16.48 7.00 5.24
C LEU A 91 16.81 8.50 5.12
N MET A 92 17.79 8.85 4.29
CA MET A 92 18.16 10.25 4.05
C MET A 92 17.03 11.03 3.40
N THR A 93 16.39 10.48 2.36
CA THR A 93 15.23 11.10 1.72
C THR A 93 14.09 11.34 2.71
N LYS A 94 13.79 10.36 3.59
CA LYS A 94 12.79 10.56 4.65
C LYS A 94 13.15 11.71 5.59
N ARG A 95 14.41 11.78 6.05
CA ARG A 95 14.86 12.85 6.94
C ARG A 95 14.71 14.22 6.30
N VAL A 96 15.16 14.37 5.05
CA VAL A 96 15.04 15.64 4.31
C VAL A 96 13.57 16.02 4.13
N PHE A 97 12.71 15.07 3.79
CA PHE A 97 11.27 15.32 3.65
C PHE A 97 10.67 15.86 4.96
N PHE A 98 10.99 15.25 6.10
CA PHE A 98 10.51 15.74 7.40
C PHE A 98 11.08 17.12 7.75
N THR A 99 12.35 17.40 7.44
CA THR A 99 12.94 18.72 7.67
C THR A 99 12.31 19.82 6.81
N VAL A 100 11.87 19.50 5.60
CA VAL A 100 11.21 20.48 4.70
C VAL A 100 9.75 20.69 5.07
N CYS A 101 9.06 19.66 5.58
CA CYS A 101 7.67 19.76 6.01
C CYS A 101 7.49 20.38 7.41
N GLN A 102 8.58 20.51 8.18
CA GLN A 102 8.61 21.20 9.48
C GLN A 102 8.86 22.70 9.30
#